data_AF-A0A9Q1C093-F1
#
_entry.id   AF-A0A9Q1C093-F1
#
_cell.length_a   1.000
_cell.length_b   1.000
_cell.length_c   1.000
_cell.angle_alpha   90.00
_cell.angle_beta   90.00
_cell.angle_gamma   90.00
#
_symmetry.space_group_name_H-M   'P 1'
#
loop_
_entity.id
_entity.type
_entity.pdbx_description
1 polymer ?
#
loop_
_entity_poly.entity_id
_entity_poly.type
_entity_poly.pdbx_seq_one_letter_code
_entity_poly.pdbx_strand_id
1 'polypeptide(L)'
;MARTLDFLQKVLDALNKKDETEMLLEVLGYLMKSAWLFTDHIIWFGKIKVITIDTKQWGKNSAWCWLAANSTLAVRDMYKLQQLLHHYQELKRAGDPIPGTHLQEEIRKTKLQLVIDLCDITIPLSSLGYTSKGLGAAGGVVSSVVGGYLVWQKNVGQK
;
A
#
# COMPACT_ATOMS: atom_id res chain seq x y z
N MET A 1 4.58 -4.25 16.90
CA MET A 1 5.97 -3.73 16.86
C MET A 1 6.73 -4.21 15.62
N ALA A 2 6.85 -5.51 15.34
CA ALA A 2 7.59 -6.02 14.16
C ALA A 2 7.15 -5.38 12.83
N ARG A 3 5.85 -5.28 12.57
CA ARG A 3 5.33 -4.68 11.33
C ARG A 3 5.66 -3.19 11.12
N THR A 4 5.90 -2.41 12.17
CA THR A 4 6.33 -1.01 12.03
C THR A 4 7.76 -0.96 11.51
N LEU A 5 8.62 -1.85 12.00
CA LEU A 5 10.00 -2.00 11.53
C LEU A 5 10.03 -2.52 10.09
N ASP A 6 9.12 -3.41 9.70
CA ASP A 6 9.00 -3.86 8.30
C ASP A 6 8.71 -2.68 7.35
N PHE A 7 7.84 -1.74 7.76
CA PHE A 7 7.58 -0.54 6.94
C PHE A 7 8.79 0.40 6.90
N LEU A 8 9.51 0.56 8.01
CA LEU A 8 10.75 1.34 8.02
C LEU A 8 11.84 0.68 7.16
N GLN A 9 11.93 -0.65 7.15
CA GLN A 9 12.83 -1.37 6.27
C GLN A 9 12.48 -1.10 4.80
N LYS A 10 11.19 -1.12 4.45
CA LYS A 10 10.75 -0.75 3.09
C LYS A 10 11.08 0.69 2.71
N VAL A 11 11.08 1.62 3.68
CA VAL A 11 11.57 2.99 3.45
C VAL A 11 13.06 2.96 3.09
N LEU A 12 13.87 2.21 3.83
CA LEU A 12 15.30 2.07 3.53
C LEU A 12 15.55 1.42 2.17
N ASP A 13 14.77 0.39 1.81
CA ASP A 13 14.87 -0.26 0.51
C ASP A 13 14.50 0.70 -0.63
N ALA A 14 13.48 1.54 -0.42
CA ALA A 14 13.02 2.52 -1.41
C ALA A 14 14.08 3.60 -1.70
N LEU A 15 14.90 3.98 -0.71
CA LEU A 15 15.99 4.96 -0.89
C LEU A 15 17.05 4.50 -1.91
N ASN A 16 17.13 3.21 -2.22
CA ASN A 16 18.06 2.66 -3.21
C ASN A 16 17.48 2.63 -4.64
N LYS A 17 16.25 3.09 -4.84
CA LYS A 17 15.62 3.13 -6.17
C LYS A 17 16.23 4.22 -7.04
N LYS A 18 16.41 3.91 -8.33
CA LYS A 18 16.94 4.85 -9.33
C LYS A 18 15.94 5.92 -9.76
N ASP A 19 14.65 5.57 -9.81
CA ASP A 19 13.59 6.51 -10.16
C ASP A 19 13.23 7.36 -8.94
N GLU A 20 13.50 8.66 -9.02
CA GLU A 20 13.29 9.61 -7.93
C GLU A 20 11.80 9.75 -7.57
N THR A 21 10.91 9.70 -8.56
CA THR A 21 9.46 9.87 -8.33
C THR A 21 8.89 8.64 -7.62
N GLU A 22 9.26 7.45 -8.08
CA GLU A 22 8.90 6.21 -7.38
C GLU A 22 9.48 6.17 -5.96
N MET A 23 10.75 6.56 -5.81
CA MET A 23 11.43 6.61 -4.51
C MET A 23 10.67 7.52 -3.54
N LEU A 24 10.43 8.78 -3.92
CA LEU A 24 9.80 9.77 -3.05
C LEU A 24 8.40 9.34 -2.61
N LEU A 25 7.57 8.86 -3.54
CA LEU A 25 6.22 8.42 -3.22
C LEU A 25 6.23 7.15 -2.33
N GLU A 26 7.15 6.23 -2.56
CA GLU A 26 7.25 5.00 -1.76
C GLU A 26 7.76 5.28 -0.35
N VAL A 27 8.79 6.12 -0.21
CA VAL A 27 9.30 6.59 1.08
C VAL A 27 8.18 7.30 1.86
N LEU A 28 7.51 8.28 1.24
CA LEU A 28 6.44 9.02 1.89
C LEU A 28 5.29 8.08 2.31
N GLY A 29 4.87 7.18 1.42
CA GLY A 29 3.80 6.23 1.69
C GLY A 29 4.11 5.29 2.86
N TYR A 30 5.30 4.69 2.89
CA TYR A 30 5.69 3.77 3.97
C TYR A 30 6.05 4.47 5.29
N LEU A 31 6.51 5.72 5.26
CA LEU A 31 6.63 6.56 6.45
C LEU A 31 5.24 6.83 7.06
N MET A 32 4.25 7.15 6.23
CA MET A 32 2.86 7.34 6.71
C MET A 32 2.25 6.03 7.23
N LYS A 33 2.53 4.86 6.61
CA LYS A 33 2.14 3.55 7.18
C LYS A 33 2.82 3.29 8.54
N SER A 34 4.09 3.64 8.67
CA SER A 34 4.82 3.51 9.93
C SER A 34 4.24 4.41 11.01
N ALA A 35 3.94 5.68 10.69
CA ALA A 35 3.33 6.64 11.60
C ALA A 35 1.92 6.23 12.04
N TRP A 36 1.11 5.73 11.11
CA TRP A 36 -0.19 5.13 11.39
C TRP A 36 -0.07 4.00 12.42
N LEU A 37 0.76 2.99 12.12
CA LEU A 37 0.88 1.82 12.98
C LEU A 37 1.48 2.16 14.34
N PHE A 38 2.42 3.11 14.39
CA PHE A 38 2.97 3.64 15.64
C PHE A 38 1.88 4.32 16.49
N THR A 39 1.02 5.12 15.86
CA THR A 39 -0.12 5.76 16.54
C THR A 39 -1.08 4.72 17.09
N ASP A 40 -1.31 3.62 16.37
CA ASP A 40 -2.12 2.49 16.86
C ASP A 40 -1.56 1.87 18.15
N HIS A 41 -0.23 1.85 18.32
CA HIS A 41 0.39 1.38 19.56
C HIS A 41 0.13 2.35 20.72
N ILE A 42 0.23 3.66 20.47
CA ILE A 42 -0.12 4.71 21.44
C ILE A 42 -1.59 4.56 21.88
N ILE A 43 -2.51 4.41 20.92
CA ILE A 43 -3.93 4.19 21.20
C ILE A 43 -4.14 2.96 22.07
N TRP A 44 -3.45 1.86 21.76
CA TRP A 44 -3.53 0.63 22.55
C TRP A 44 -3.07 0.84 24.00
N PHE A 45 -1.93 1.51 24.22
CA PHE A 45 -1.48 1.89 25.57
C PHE A 45 -2.50 2.75 26.32
N GLY A 46 -3.19 3.65 25.61
CA GLY A 46 -4.30 4.42 26.18
C GLY A 46 -5.48 3.55 26.60
N LYS A 47 -5.86 2.56 25.78
CA LYS A 47 -6.97 1.63 26.08
C LYS A 47 -6.72 0.77 27.32
N ILE A 48 -5.47 0.33 27.52
CA ILE A 48 -5.08 -0.42 28.73
C ILE A 48 -4.75 0.48 29.93
N LYS A 49 -4.99 1.79 29.81
CA LYS A 49 -4.81 2.81 30.87
C LYS A 49 -3.38 2.94 31.38
N VAL A 50 -2.37 2.56 30.58
CA VAL A 50 -0.96 2.80 30.89
C VAL A 50 -0.62 4.29 30.72
N ILE A 51 -1.27 4.96 29.77
CA ILE A 51 -1.09 6.40 29.51
C ILE A 51 -2.47 7.04 29.38
N THR A 52 -2.67 8.23 29.94
CA THR A 52 -3.89 9.01 29.76
C THR A 52 -3.82 9.80 28.45
N ILE A 53 -4.53 9.35 27.43
CA ILE A 53 -4.59 10.00 26.11
C ILE A 53 -6.03 10.04 25.58
N ASP A 54 -6.32 11.00 24.71
CA ASP A 54 -7.58 11.01 23.97
C ASP A 54 -7.55 9.99 22.81
N THR A 55 -7.96 8.77 23.12
CA THR A 55 -8.03 7.68 22.14
C THR A 55 -8.87 8.01 20.89
N LYS A 56 -9.85 8.92 20.99
CA LYS A 56 -10.70 9.31 19.87
C LYS A 56 -9.95 10.24 18.93
N GLN A 57 -9.27 11.24 19.47
CA GLN A 57 -8.46 12.16 18.67
C GLN A 57 -7.28 11.44 18.01
N TRP A 58 -6.58 10.59 18.76
CA TRP A 58 -5.49 9.78 18.22
C TRP A 58 -5.99 8.79 17.16
N GLY A 59 -7.18 8.20 17.34
CA GLY A 59 -7.82 7.35 16.32
C GLY A 59 -8.12 8.10 15.03
N LYS A 60 -8.60 9.34 15.10
CA LYS A 60 -8.81 10.19 13.92
C LYS A 60 -7.49 10.51 13.20
N ASN A 61 -6.44 10.87 13.94
CA ASN A 61 -5.12 11.13 13.36
C ASN A 61 -4.54 9.87 12.69
N SER A 62 -4.69 8.71 13.35
CA SER A 62 -4.31 7.40 12.80
C SER A 62 -5.01 7.17 11.45
N ALA A 63 -6.33 7.35 11.37
CA ALA A 63 -7.09 7.18 10.13
C ALA A 63 -6.62 8.13 9.02
N TRP A 64 -6.25 9.38 9.32
CA TRP A 64 -5.67 10.30 8.33
C TRP A 64 -4.29 9.85 7.83
N CYS A 65 -3.41 9.39 8.71
CA CYS A 65 -2.11 8.82 8.30
C CYS A 65 -2.30 7.60 7.40
N TRP A 66 -3.26 6.73 7.72
CA TRP A 66 -3.57 5.56 6.89
C TRP A 66 -4.10 5.95 5.51
N LEU A 67 -5.02 6.92 5.46
CA LEU A 67 -5.57 7.44 4.21
C LEU A 67 -4.49 8.07 3.34
N ALA A 68 -3.65 8.93 3.91
CA ALA A 68 -2.53 9.55 3.23
C ALA A 68 -1.57 8.48 2.68
N ALA A 69 -1.22 7.50 3.49
CA ALA A 69 -0.34 6.41 3.09
C ALA A 69 -0.85 5.63 1.88
N ASN A 70 -2.10 5.14 1.93
CA ASN A 70 -2.66 4.36 0.82
C ASN A 70 -2.86 5.22 -0.42
N SER A 71 -3.22 6.50 -0.27
CA SER A 71 -3.36 7.42 -1.40
C SER A 71 -2.01 7.64 -2.10
N THR A 72 -0.94 7.92 -1.35
CA THR A 72 0.40 8.08 -1.92
C THR A 72 0.88 6.79 -2.60
N LEU A 73 0.67 5.63 -1.96
CA LEU A 73 1.08 4.34 -2.52
C LEU A 73 0.29 3.96 -3.77
N ALA A 74 -1.00 4.30 -3.84
CA ALA A 74 -1.83 4.13 -5.04
C ALA A 74 -1.36 5.03 -6.19
N VAL A 75 -0.98 6.29 -5.92
CA VAL A 75 -0.39 7.18 -6.93
C VAL A 75 0.91 6.60 -7.47
N ARG A 76 1.77 6.07 -6.59
CA ARG A 76 3.02 5.40 -6.96
C ARG A 76 2.80 4.15 -7.82
N ASP A 77 1.80 3.32 -7.49
CA ASP A 77 1.47 2.15 -8.30
C ASP A 77 0.85 2.53 -9.65
N MET A 78 0.08 3.62 -9.71
CA MET A 78 -0.43 4.16 -10.97
C MET A 78 0.73 4.64 -11.87
N TYR A 79 1.66 5.40 -11.30
CA TYR A 79 2.84 5.90 -12.00
C TYR A 79 3.69 4.74 -12.55
N LYS A 80 4.01 3.77 -11.69
CA LYS A 80 4.76 2.57 -12.08
C LYS A 80 4.03 1.77 -13.16
N LEU A 81 2.71 1.62 -13.06
CA LEU A 81 1.91 0.91 -14.06
C LEU A 81 1.96 1.62 -15.42
N GLN A 82 1.92 2.96 -15.43
CA GLN A 82 2.05 3.73 -16.67
C GLN A 82 3.42 3.52 -17.32
N GLN A 83 4.50 3.56 -16.55
CA GLN A 83 5.85 3.28 -17.06
C GLN A 83 5.98 1.86 -17.64
N LEU A 84 5.49 0.85 -16.91
CA LEU A 84 5.54 -0.55 -17.37
C LEU A 84 4.73 -0.78 -18.64
N LEU A 85 3.56 -0.14 -18.75
CA LEU A 85 2.71 -0.23 -19.95
C LEU A 85 3.34 0.49 -21.15
N HIS A 86 3.98 1.64 -20.92
CA HIS A 86 4.71 2.36 -21.96
C HIS A 86 5.86 1.49 -22.51
N HIS A 87 6.69 0.95 -21.62
CA HIS A 87 7.79 0.07 -21.99
C HIS A 87 7.31 -1.17 -22.75
N TYR A 88 6.22 -1.80 -22.31
CA TYR A 88 5.60 -2.92 -23.02
C TYR A 88 5.13 -2.55 -24.44
N GLN A 89 4.54 -1.36 -24.60
CA GLN A 89 4.09 -0.88 -25.91
C GLN A 89 5.26 -0.55 -26.85
N GLU A 90 6.35 0.03 -26.33
CA GLU A 90 7.56 0.32 -27.09
C GLU A 90 8.20 -0.95 -27.64
N LEU A 91 8.41 -1.97 -26.80
CA LEU A 91 8.95 -3.26 -27.22
C LEU A 91 8.07 -3.92 -28.29
N LYS A 92 6.75 -3.88 -28.09
CA LYS A 92 5.78 -4.41 -29.07
C LYS A 92 5.85 -3.67 -30.41
N ARG A 93 6.09 -2.36 -30.40
CA ARG A 93 6.22 -1.53 -31.62
C ARG A 93 7.55 -1.75 -32.33
N ALA A 94 8.64 -1.90 -31.57
CA ALA A 94 9.98 -2.16 -32.10
C ALA A 94 10.10 -3.57 -32.73
N GLY A 95 9.17 -4.48 -32.41
CA GLY A 95 9.26 -5.89 -32.80
C GLY A 95 10.32 -6.65 -32.00
N ASP A 96 10.85 -6.03 -30.94
CA ASP A 96 11.81 -6.64 -30.05
C ASP A 96 11.17 -7.80 -29.27
N PRO A 97 11.94 -8.84 -28.96
CA PRO A 97 11.46 -9.91 -28.10
C PRO A 97 11.06 -9.32 -26.75
N ILE A 98 9.75 -9.34 -26.46
CA ILE A 98 9.22 -8.90 -25.17
C ILE A 98 9.90 -9.77 -24.10
N PRO A 99 10.59 -9.17 -23.10
CA PRO A 99 11.37 -9.90 -22.10
C PRO A 99 10.45 -10.71 -21.19
N GLY A 100 10.08 -11.89 -21.69
CA GLY A 100 9.43 -13.00 -20.99
C GLY A 100 8.15 -12.69 -20.20
N THR A 101 7.71 -13.71 -19.47
CA THR A 101 6.60 -13.66 -18.50
C THR A 101 6.83 -12.61 -17.40
N HIS A 102 8.07 -12.20 -17.15
CA HIS A 102 8.44 -11.29 -16.07
C HIS A 102 7.78 -9.90 -16.18
N LEU A 103 7.85 -9.24 -17.35
CA LEU A 103 7.24 -7.92 -17.53
C LEU A 103 5.71 -7.98 -17.38
N GLN A 104 5.08 -9.01 -17.94
CA GLN A 104 3.63 -9.23 -17.81
C GLN A 104 3.24 -9.52 -16.36
N GLU A 105 4.06 -10.28 -15.64
CA GLU A 105 3.88 -10.53 -14.21
C GLU A 105 3.99 -9.26 -13.38
N GLU A 106 4.98 -8.40 -13.65
CA GLU A 106 5.14 -7.12 -12.95
C GLU A 106 3.94 -6.19 -13.18
N ILE A 107 3.46 -6.11 -14.43
CA ILE A 107 2.23 -5.36 -14.76
C ILE A 107 1.04 -5.93 -13.97
N ARG A 108 0.87 -7.25 -13.94
CA ARG A 108 -0.24 -7.88 -13.22
C ARG A 108 -0.13 -7.68 -11.70
N LYS A 109 1.06 -7.83 -11.13
CA LYS A 109 1.33 -7.59 -9.70
C LYS A 109 1.02 -6.13 -9.33
N THR A 110 1.48 -5.17 -10.12
CA THR A 110 1.25 -3.73 -9.90
C THR A 110 -0.24 -3.38 -10.01
N LYS A 111 -0.96 -3.94 -10.98
CA LYS A 111 -2.43 -3.77 -11.08
C LYS A 111 -3.17 -4.29 -9.85
N LEU A 112 -2.81 -5.49 -9.38
CA LEU A 112 -3.45 -6.07 -8.19
C LEU A 112 -3.13 -5.26 -6.93
N GLN A 113 -1.89 -4.76 -6.80
CA GLN A 113 -1.52 -3.89 -5.68
C GLN A 113 -2.29 -2.56 -5.71
N LEU A 114 -2.48 -1.96 -6.89
CA LEU A 114 -3.31 -0.77 -7.05
C LEU A 114 -4.76 -1.02 -6.61
N VAL A 115 -5.34 -2.18 -6.95
CA VAL A 115 -6.69 -2.55 -6.49
C VAL A 115 -6.73 -2.67 -4.97
N ILE A 116 -5.72 -3.30 -4.35
CA ILE A 116 -5.62 -3.38 -2.89
C ILE A 116 -5.59 -1.98 -2.28
N ASP A 117 -4.69 -1.11 -2.74
CA ASP A 117 -4.50 0.22 -2.14
C ASP A 117 -5.77 1.08 -2.31
N LEU A 118 -6.46 0.99 -3.45
CA LEU A 118 -7.75 1.67 -3.68
C LEU A 118 -8.88 1.12 -2.79
N CYS A 119 -8.94 -0.20 -2.59
CA CYS A 119 -9.90 -0.81 -1.68
C CYS A 119 -9.59 -0.42 -0.22
N ASP A 120 -8.33 -0.39 0.17
CA ASP A 120 -7.90 -0.03 1.53
C ASP A 120 -8.17 1.44 1.85
N ILE A 121 -8.25 2.35 0.88
CA ILE A 121 -8.66 3.76 1.08
C ILE A 121 -10.08 3.87 1.67
N THR A 122 -10.97 2.92 1.34
CA THR A 122 -12.36 2.95 1.85
C THR A 122 -12.44 2.73 3.36
N ILE A 123 -11.45 2.07 3.96
CA ILE A 123 -11.42 1.74 5.38
C ILE A 123 -11.22 3.00 6.24
N PRO A 124 -10.15 3.79 6.10
CA PRO A 124 -10.00 5.03 6.85
C PRO A 124 -11.06 6.07 6.46
N LEU A 125 -11.56 6.10 5.21
CA LEU A 125 -12.70 6.96 4.86
C LEU A 125 -13.95 6.63 5.66
N SER A 126 -14.26 5.35 5.85
CA SER A 126 -15.37 4.92 6.70
C SER A 126 -15.14 5.23 8.18
N SER A 127 -13.89 5.12 8.65
CA SER A 127 -13.51 5.49 10.03
C SER A 127 -13.61 7.00 10.29
N LEU A 128 -13.35 7.82 9.28
CA LEU A 128 -13.47 9.29 9.34
C LEU A 128 -14.91 9.77 9.15
N GLY A 129 -15.82 8.89 8.73
CA GLY A 129 -17.25 9.20 8.55
C GLY A 129 -17.61 9.74 7.16
N TYR A 130 -16.69 9.69 6.18
CA TYR A 130 -16.95 10.12 4.80
C TYR A 130 -17.67 9.06 3.95
N THR A 131 -17.74 7.81 4.42
CA THR A 131 -18.31 6.68 3.68
C THR A 131 -19.01 5.73 4.65
N SER A 132 -19.94 4.91 4.15
CA SER A 132 -20.64 3.93 4.98
C SER A 132 -19.68 2.87 5.54
N LYS A 133 -19.94 2.41 6.76
CA LYS A 133 -19.15 1.33 7.39
C LYS A 133 -19.17 0.04 6.56
N GLY A 134 -20.28 -0.22 5.85
CA GLY A 134 -20.42 -1.37 4.96
C GLY A 134 -19.47 -1.33 3.76
N LEU A 135 -19.25 -0.15 3.16
CA LEU A 135 -18.29 0.02 2.07
C LEU A 135 -16.85 -0.17 2.55
N GLY A 136 -16.50 0.37 3.72
CA GLY A 136 -15.19 0.13 4.33
C GLY A 136 -14.93 -1.36 4.61
N ALA A 137 -15.94 -2.07 5.13
CA ALA A 137 -15.86 -3.51 5.36
C ALA A 137 -15.70 -4.30 4.04
N ALA A 138 -16.47 -3.96 3.01
CA ALA A 138 -16.36 -4.60 1.69
C ALA A 138 -14.97 -4.39 1.07
N GLY A 139 -14.44 -3.17 1.15
CA GLY A 139 -13.09 -2.85 0.69
C GLY A 139 -12.03 -3.70 1.39
N GLY A 140 -12.10 -3.83 2.72
CA GLY A 140 -11.19 -4.66 3.50
C GLY A 140 -11.26 -6.16 3.16
N VAL A 141 -12.45 -6.68 2.83
CA VAL A 141 -12.59 -8.08 2.38
C VAL A 141 -11.93 -8.27 1.01
N VAL A 142 -12.21 -7.39 0.05
CA VAL A 142 -11.64 -7.47 -1.30
C VAL A 142 -10.12 -7.37 -1.26
N SER A 143 -9.57 -6.38 -0.53
CA SER A 143 -8.13 -6.20 -0.41
C SER A 143 -7.45 -7.39 0.26
N SER A 144 -8.08 -8.00 1.26
CA SER A 144 -7.57 -9.20 1.92
C SER A 144 -7.52 -10.42 0.98
N VAL A 145 -8.55 -10.64 0.17
CA VAL A 145 -8.60 -11.74 -0.81
C VAL A 145 -7.51 -11.56 -1.87
N VAL A 146 -7.39 -10.36 -2.44
CA VAL A 146 -6.39 -10.06 -3.47
C VAL A 146 -4.97 -10.12 -2.89
N GLY A 147 -4.76 -9.61 -1.68
CA GLY A 147 -3.47 -9.69 -0.98
C GLY A 147 -3.07 -11.14 -0.70
N GLY A 148 -4.03 -11.97 -0.23
CA GLY A 148 -3.82 -13.40 -0.05
C GLY A 148 -3.44 -14.11 -1.36
N TYR A 149 -4.10 -13.76 -2.46
CA TYR A 149 -3.78 -14.30 -3.79
C TYR A 149 -2.36 -13.92 -4.25
N LEU A 150 -1.90 -12.69 -4.02
CA LEU A 150 -0.53 -12.28 -4.33
C LEU A 150 0.51 -13.05 -3.53
N VAL A 151 0.26 -13.25 -2.22
CA VAL A 151 1.14 -14.05 -1.36
C VAL A 151 1.15 -15.51 -1.79
N TRP A 152 0.00 -16.08 -2.12
CA TRP A 152 -0.11 -17.45 -2.61
C TRP A 152 0.71 -17.65 -3.87
N GLN A 153 0.55 -16.76 -4.85
CA GLN A 153 1.28 -16.85 -6.09
C GLN A 153 2.80 -16.76 -5.89
N LYS A 154 3.26 -15.87 -5.00
CA LYS A 154 4.68 -15.74 -4.67
C LYS A 154 5.27 -17.04 -4.12
N ASN A 155 4.52 -17.78 -3.30
CA ASN A 155 5.03 -18.95 -2.58
C ASN A 155 4.77 -20.29 -3.30
N VAL A 156 3.68 -20.39 -4.07
CA VAL A 156 3.25 -21.65 -4.71
C VAL A 156 3.47 -21.62 -6.23
N GLY A 157 3.47 -20.43 -6.83
CA GLY A 157 3.63 -20.25 -8.28
C GLY A 157 5.07 -20.23 -8.79
N GLN A 158 6.07 -20.42 -7.93
CA GLN A 158 7.49 -20.53 -8.31
C GLN A 158 7.94 -21.99 -8.58
N LYS A 159 7.04 -22.86 -9.01
CA LYS A 159 7.39 -24.22 -9.47
C LYS A 159 7.52 -24.26 -10.98
#